data_AF-A0A3A3DDZ6-F1
#
_entry.id   AF-A0A3A3DDZ6-F1
#
_cell.length_a   1.000
_cell.length_b   1.000
_cell.length_c   1.000
_cell.angle_alpha   90.00
_cell.angle_beta   90.00
_cell.angle_gamma   90.00
#
_symmetry.space_group_name_H-M   'P 1'
#
loop_
_entity.id
_entity.type
_entity.pdbx_description
1 polymer ?
#
loop_
_entity_poly.entity_id
_entity_poly.type
_entity_poly.pdbx_seq_one_letter_code
_entity_poly.pdbx_strand_id
1 'polypeptide(L)'
;MKEKRENTLDLNRSITDKFHKDLIGSVDQQNKVKISDIKSMSFYLPPISKVQELLGVISNQKQLIDLLESYFEKPLKISTTNKYAIFKQGVGLRTVSKIMNWLKDIPFPWEKLASKKVMTRVIKSNRAGSNAGGWLSTISGFRVSYHSEKKDEFTPLFSFIEKRCSTEDDLILRVQKDVKAGKLKPNDIAAAWAAQQSLWVKNPYIPHDISENIIELMLKHQQRGKLTQQQTLDFIECYLYLFYDFYLEAITHFEIGCRIRYGTDQDKIENDLGMITKAINAYATQDDIRTCFAGILKEFKDALSQLASATSFRKLASFIEINEAEPGEFGESKEDKQYKQLKDWRNGKNLPSNKKLKAFLRNIDEYAEKKSGSLTFEMCKIAMGIDRLVSELLGQAQKENCKQVDLEIVIKKVLSNIPNYYRVNLKAELERREPSI
;
A
#
# COMPACT_ATOMS: atom_id res chain seq x y z
N MET A 1 33.20 -14.18 10.64
CA MET A 1 32.34 -13.77 9.50
C MET A 1 32.24 -14.84 8.40
N LYS A 2 33.32 -15.53 8.03
CA LYS A 2 33.35 -16.57 6.99
C LYS A 2 32.55 -17.84 7.39
N GLU A 3 32.78 -18.33 8.59
CA GLU A 3 32.08 -19.48 9.20
C GLU A 3 30.56 -19.24 9.39
N LYS A 4 30.16 -18.01 9.75
CA LYS A 4 28.75 -17.61 9.84
C LYS A 4 28.06 -17.55 8.46
N ARG A 5 28.81 -17.25 7.39
CA ARG A 5 28.33 -17.30 6.00
C ARG A 5 28.21 -18.73 5.49
N GLU A 6 29.18 -19.59 5.79
CA GLU A 6 29.17 -21.01 5.39
C GLU A 6 27.99 -21.76 6.05
N ASN A 7 27.76 -21.57 7.35
CA ASN A 7 26.59 -22.14 8.05
C ASN A 7 25.24 -21.65 7.49
N THR A 8 25.16 -20.37 7.06
CA THR A 8 23.95 -19.82 6.44
C THR A 8 23.68 -20.47 5.07
N LEU A 9 24.73 -20.74 4.28
CA LEU A 9 24.58 -21.33 2.94
C LEU A 9 24.17 -22.80 2.98
N ASP A 10 24.70 -23.60 3.90
CA ASP A 10 24.34 -25.02 4.00
C ASP A 10 22.90 -25.23 4.48
N LEU A 11 22.41 -24.40 5.39
CA LEU A 11 21.02 -24.50 5.79
C LEU A 11 20.05 -23.92 4.75
N ASN A 12 20.46 -22.86 4.03
CA ASN A 12 19.72 -22.37 2.86
C ASN A 12 19.49 -23.48 1.83
N ARG A 13 20.45 -24.38 1.62
CA ARG A 13 20.28 -25.55 0.72
C ARG A 13 19.11 -26.43 1.15
N SER A 14 19.02 -26.79 2.43
CA SER A 14 17.95 -27.68 2.95
C SER A 14 16.54 -27.10 2.76
N ILE A 15 16.35 -25.82 3.13
CA ILE A 15 15.05 -25.14 2.96
C ILE A 15 14.70 -25.01 1.47
N THR A 16 15.68 -24.62 0.66
CA THR A 16 15.50 -24.40 -0.78
C THR A 16 15.23 -25.73 -1.51
N ASP A 17 15.82 -26.85 -1.08
CA ASP A 17 15.55 -28.18 -1.63
C ASP A 17 14.14 -28.68 -1.34
N LYS A 18 13.64 -28.43 -0.13
CA LYS A 18 12.25 -28.74 0.20
C LYS A 18 11.29 -27.93 -0.67
N PHE A 19 11.52 -26.62 -0.77
CA PHE A 19 10.70 -25.75 -1.62
C PHE A 19 10.79 -26.14 -3.11
N HIS A 20 11.96 -26.56 -3.59
CA HIS A 20 12.14 -27.03 -4.96
C HIS A 20 11.31 -28.28 -5.24
N LYS A 21 11.27 -29.25 -4.31
CA LYS A 21 10.41 -30.43 -4.42
C LYS A 21 8.93 -30.07 -4.47
N ASP A 22 8.48 -29.14 -3.62
CA ASP A 22 7.09 -28.67 -3.61
C ASP A 22 6.72 -28.00 -4.95
N LEU A 23 7.62 -27.19 -5.53
CA LEU A 23 7.44 -26.57 -6.84
C LEU A 23 7.40 -27.57 -8.00
N ILE A 24 8.23 -28.63 -7.94
CA ILE A 24 8.17 -29.72 -8.92
C ILE A 24 6.84 -30.47 -8.79
N GLY A 25 6.31 -30.61 -7.58
CA GLY A 25 4.99 -31.22 -7.35
C GLY A 25 3.82 -30.36 -7.84
N SER A 26 4.02 -29.06 -8.10
CA SER A 26 2.97 -28.13 -8.54
C SER A 26 2.93 -27.91 -10.07
N VAL A 27 3.50 -28.83 -10.84
CA VAL A 27 3.55 -28.76 -12.29
C VAL A 27 2.15 -28.86 -12.89
N ASP A 28 1.83 -27.99 -13.84
CA ASP A 28 0.57 -28.02 -14.57
C ASP A 28 0.54 -29.08 -15.69
N GLN A 29 -0.61 -29.21 -16.35
CA GLN A 29 -0.81 -30.15 -17.45
C GLN A 29 0.14 -29.92 -18.65
N GLN A 30 0.80 -28.76 -18.72
CA GLN A 30 1.72 -28.36 -19.78
C GLN A 30 3.20 -28.46 -19.35
N ASN A 31 3.48 -29.15 -18.25
CA ASN A 31 4.81 -29.28 -17.65
C ASN A 31 5.44 -27.93 -17.27
N LYS A 32 4.61 -26.95 -16.88
CA LYS A 32 5.05 -25.64 -16.40
C LYS A 32 4.80 -25.50 -14.90
N VAL A 33 5.70 -24.77 -14.26
CA VAL A 33 5.56 -24.32 -12.88
C VAL A 33 5.33 -22.83 -12.90
N LYS A 34 4.32 -22.38 -12.16
CA LYS A 34 3.94 -20.98 -12.01
C LYS A 34 3.85 -20.61 -10.54
N ILE A 35 4.42 -19.47 -10.17
CA ILE A 35 4.15 -18.83 -8.90
C ILE A 35 2.98 -17.88 -9.14
N SER A 36 1.81 -18.21 -8.57
CA SER A 36 0.60 -17.40 -8.74
C SER A 36 0.37 -16.58 -7.47
N ASP A 37 0.09 -15.29 -7.66
CA ASP A 37 -0.52 -14.50 -6.61
C ASP A 37 -1.97 -14.94 -6.42
N ILE A 38 -2.30 -15.29 -5.18
CA ILE A 38 -3.69 -15.39 -4.76
C ILE A 38 -4.22 -13.96 -4.70
N LYS A 39 -5.17 -13.64 -5.59
CA LYS A 39 -5.84 -12.35 -5.61
C LYS A 39 -7.28 -12.54 -5.17
N SER A 40 -7.51 -12.49 -3.86
CA SER A 40 -8.88 -12.33 -3.36
C SER A 40 -9.33 -10.89 -3.61
N MET A 41 -10.57 -10.69 -4.07
CA MET A 41 -11.17 -9.37 -4.26
C MET A 41 -11.63 -8.72 -2.94
N SER A 42 -11.07 -9.14 -1.81
CA SER A 42 -11.40 -8.62 -0.47
C SER A 42 -11.11 -7.12 -0.36
N PHE A 43 -12.13 -6.36 0.05
CA PHE A 43 -11.99 -4.94 0.42
C PHE A 43 -11.31 -4.76 1.77
N TYR A 44 -11.48 -5.74 2.67
CA TYR A 44 -11.01 -5.66 4.04
C TYR A 44 -9.48 -5.76 4.16
N LEU A 45 -8.87 -6.58 3.30
CA LEU A 45 -7.43 -6.72 3.18
C LEU A 45 -7.09 -6.82 1.69
N PRO A 46 -6.68 -5.73 1.04
CA PRO A 46 -6.33 -5.76 -0.37
C PRO A 46 -5.08 -6.62 -0.61
N PRO A 47 -4.89 -7.16 -1.82
CA PRO A 47 -3.65 -7.86 -2.17
C PRO A 47 -2.44 -6.94 -1.98
N ILE A 48 -1.39 -7.43 -1.33
CA ILE A 48 -0.15 -6.66 -1.11
C ILE A 48 0.45 -6.15 -2.43
N SER A 49 0.33 -6.91 -3.52
CA SER A 49 0.82 -6.50 -4.83
C SER A 49 0.13 -5.23 -5.33
N LYS A 50 -1.16 -5.04 -5.05
CA LYS A 50 -1.87 -3.80 -5.37
C LYS A 50 -1.28 -2.61 -4.59
N VAL A 51 -0.99 -2.78 -3.30
CA VAL A 51 -0.39 -1.72 -2.47
C VAL A 51 1.04 -1.40 -2.93
N GLN A 52 1.84 -2.41 -3.25
CA GLN A 52 3.21 -2.23 -3.77
C GLN A 52 3.23 -1.49 -5.12
N GLU A 53 2.26 -1.79 -6.00
CA GLU A 53 2.09 -1.10 -7.27
C GLU A 53 1.69 0.36 -7.07
N LEU A 54 0.73 0.63 -6.18
CA LEU A 54 0.29 1.98 -5.84
C LEU A 54 1.42 2.85 -5.30
N LEU A 55 2.28 2.28 -4.44
CA LEU A 55 3.48 2.96 -3.93
C LEU A 55 4.63 2.99 -4.96
N GLY A 56 4.50 2.29 -6.09
CA GLY A 56 5.54 2.21 -7.13
C GLY A 56 6.82 1.53 -6.63
N VAL A 57 6.68 0.58 -5.70
CA VAL A 57 7.77 -0.23 -5.15
C VAL A 57 8.04 -1.41 -6.08
N ILE A 58 7.00 -2.17 -6.43
CA ILE A 58 7.03 -3.30 -7.36
C ILE A 58 5.72 -3.25 -8.17
N SER A 59 5.79 -2.97 -9.47
CA SER A 59 4.66 -3.04 -10.39
C SER A 59 4.53 -4.40 -11.09
N ASN A 60 5.56 -5.24 -11.02
CA ASN A 60 5.50 -6.62 -11.47
C ASN A 60 6.54 -7.49 -10.76
N GLN A 61 6.24 -8.77 -10.61
CA GLN A 61 7.07 -9.71 -9.84
C GLN A 61 8.48 -9.94 -10.43
N LYS A 62 8.73 -9.56 -11.69
CA LYS A 62 10.10 -9.54 -12.25
C LYS A 62 10.98 -8.47 -11.57
N GLN A 63 10.40 -7.34 -11.15
CA GLN A 63 11.15 -6.34 -10.39
C GLN A 63 11.61 -6.85 -9.01
N LEU A 64 10.96 -7.87 -8.44
CA LEU A 64 11.47 -8.54 -7.24
C LEU A 64 12.78 -9.29 -7.53
N ILE A 65 12.85 -9.99 -8.67
CA ILE A 65 14.09 -10.65 -9.11
C ILE A 65 15.17 -9.60 -9.38
N ASP A 66 14.85 -8.53 -10.12
CA ASP A 66 15.81 -7.47 -10.42
C ASP A 66 16.33 -6.80 -9.12
N LEU A 67 15.47 -6.61 -8.12
CA LEU A 67 15.83 -6.08 -6.81
C LEU A 67 16.80 -7.02 -6.05
N LEU A 68 16.51 -8.33 -6.04
CA LEU A 68 17.37 -9.32 -5.39
C LEU A 68 18.72 -9.44 -6.11
N GLU A 69 18.74 -9.43 -7.45
CA GLU A 69 19.97 -9.42 -8.24
C GLU A 69 20.84 -8.20 -7.93
N SER A 70 20.22 -7.02 -7.80
CA SER A 70 20.92 -5.79 -7.43
C SER A 70 21.42 -5.80 -5.99
N TYR A 71 20.63 -6.32 -5.04
CA TYR A 71 20.97 -6.32 -3.61
C TYR A 71 22.08 -7.32 -3.28
N PHE A 72 22.04 -8.51 -3.89
CA PHE A 72 23.04 -9.55 -3.67
C PHE A 72 24.20 -9.52 -4.67
N GLU A 73 24.19 -8.58 -5.62
CA GLU A 73 25.18 -8.44 -6.70
C GLU A 73 25.42 -9.76 -7.46
N LYS A 74 24.36 -10.57 -7.60
CA LYS A 74 24.41 -11.90 -8.21
C LYS A 74 23.30 -12.04 -9.26
N PRO A 75 23.63 -12.01 -10.56
CA PRO A 75 22.62 -12.12 -11.61
C PRO A 75 22.08 -13.55 -11.73
N LEU A 76 20.77 -13.67 -11.88
CA LEU A 76 20.07 -14.89 -12.23
C LEU A 76 20.20 -15.14 -13.74
N LYS A 77 20.91 -16.20 -14.11
CA LYS A 77 21.23 -16.56 -15.51
C LYS A 77 20.04 -17.20 -16.26
N ILE A 78 18.94 -16.46 -16.37
CA ILE A 78 17.78 -16.77 -17.21
C ILE A 78 17.40 -15.57 -18.05
N SER A 79 16.74 -15.80 -19.19
CA SER A 79 16.27 -14.72 -20.05
C SER A 79 15.22 -13.85 -19.34
N THR A 80 15.15 -12.58 -19.72
CA THR A 80 14.12 -11.62 -19.26
C THR A 80 12.71 -12.17 -19.43
N THR A 81 12.44 -12.84 -20.54
CA THR A 81 11.15 -13.51 -20.81
C THR A 81 10.82 -14.56 -19.76
N ASN A 82 11.80 -15.36 -19.31
CA ASN A 82 11.59 -16.37 -18.28
C ASN A 82 11.38 -15.75 -16.89
N LYS A 83 12.04 -14.64 -16.58
CA LYS A 83 11.80 -13.87 -15.34
C LYS A 83 10.35 -13.38 -15.24
N TYR A 84 9.75 -13.01 -16.37
CA TYR A 84 8.34 -12.62 -16.43
C TYR A 84 7.41 -13.84 -16.45
N ALA A 85 7.75 -14.87 -17.23
CA ALA A 85 6.89 -16.03 -17.47
C ALA A 85 6.58 -16.81 -16.19
N ILE A 86 7.53 -16.96 -15.25
CA ILE A 86 7.33 -17.73 -14.01
C ILE A 86 6.13 -17.22 -13.17
N PHE A 87 5.79 -15.95 -13.31
CA PHE A 87 4.71 -15.28 -12.59
C PHE A 87 3.39 -15.19 -13.39
N LYS A 88 3.43 -15.47 -14.69
CA LYS A 88 2.26 -15.31 -15.58
C LYS A 88 1.80 -16.61 -16.22
N GLN A 89 2.61 -17.18 -17.10
CA GLN A 89 2.27 -18.39 -17.87
C GLN A 89 3.05 -19.65 -17.42
N GLY A 90 3.91 -19.50 -16.42
CA GLY A 90 4.79 -20.56 -15.93
C GLY A 90 6.05 -20.77 -16.77
N VAL A 91 6.99 -21.50 -16.20
CA VAL A 91 8.27 -21.88 -16.82
C VAL A 91 8.52 -23.38 -16.70
N GLY A 92 9.32 -23.95 -17.60
CA GLY A 92 9.68 -25.37 -17.50
C GLY A 92 10.60 -25.66 -16.31
N LEU A 93 10.62 -26.91 -15.87
CA LEU A 93 11.41 -27.39 -14.73
C LEU A 93 12.89 -26.99 -14.76
N ARG A 94 13.53 -27.01 -15.95
CA ARG A 94 14.93 -26.57 -16.10
C ARG A 94 15.15 -25.12 -15.66
N THR A 95 14.19 -24.23 -15.94
CA THR A 95 14.24 -22.84 -15.51
C THR A 95 14.00 -22.74 -14.00
N VAL A 96 13.06 -23.51 -13.45
CA VAL A 96 12.83 -23.60 -12.00
C VAL A 96 14.12 -24.01 -11.29
N SER A 97 14.78 -25.08 -11.73
CA SER A 97 16.03 -25.53 -11.12
C SER A 97 17.14 -24.47 -11.18
N LYS A 98 17.22 -23.66 -12.25
CA LYS A 98 18.16 -22.53 -12.32
C LYS A 98 17.85 -21.47 -11.26
N ILE A 99 16.58 -21.13 -11.07
CA ILE A 99 16.12 -20.17 -10.06
C ILE A 99 16.44 -20.70 -8.66
N MET A 100 16.11 -21.97 -8.40
CA MET A 100 16.36 -22.60 -7.10
C MET A 100 17.85 -22.69 -6.78
N ASN A 101 18.70 -23.03 -7.75
CA ASN A 101 20.15 -23.02 -7.56
C ASN A 101 20.67 -21.61 -7.27
N TRP A 102 20.20 -20.60 -8.00
CA TRP A 102 20.56 -19.22 -7.72
C TRP A 102 20.12 -18.75 -6.31
N LEU A 103 18.95 -19.16 -5.84
CA LEU A 103 18.48 -18.88 -4.47
C LEU A 103 19.35 -19.54 -3.38
N LYS A 104 20.01 -20.67 -3.69
CA LYS A 104 21.01 -21.29 -2.79
C LYS A 104 22.33 -20.53 -2.77
N ASP A 105 22.67 -19.87 -3.87
CA ASP A 105 23.94 -19.17 -4.02
C ASP A 105 23.93 -17.77 -3.40
N ILE A 106 22.76 -17.18 -3.17
CA ILE A 106 22.63 -15.89 -2.49
C ILE A 106 22.54 -16.08 -0.96
N PRO A 107 23.16 -15.19 -0.15
CA PRO A 107 23.07 -15.24 1.31
C PRO A 107 21.72 -14.72 1.81
N PHE A 108 20.62 -15.30 1.31
CA PHE A 108 19.27 -14.93 1.68
C PHE A 108 18.92 -15.47 3.08
N PRO A 109 18.28 -14.70 3.97
CA PRO A 109 18.07 -15.09 5.36
C PRO A 109 16.86 -16.03 5.53
N TRP A 110 16.87 -17.19 4.87
CA TRP A 110 15.74 -18.12 4.85
C TRP A 110 15.30 -18.58 6.25
N GLU A 111 16.21 -18.80 7.20
CA GLU A 111 15.85 -19.18 8.58
C GLU A 111 14.93 -18.18 9.26
N LYS A 112 15.29 -16.90 9.15
CA LYS A 112 14.56 -15.81 9.79
C LYS A 112 13.22 -15.59 9.10
N LEU A 113 13.19 -15.70 7.77
CA LEU A 113 12.00 -15.45 6.94
C LEU A 113 11.01 -16.62 6.94
N ALA A 114 11.52 -17.85 6.91
CA ALA A 114 10.76 -19.09 6.82
C ALA A 114 10.65 -19.80 8.18
N SER A 115 10.63 -19.05 9.29
CA SER A 115 10.39 -19.63 10.60
C SER A 115 9.08 -20.44 10.60
N LYS A 116 9.06 -21.56 11.33
CA LYS A 116 7.90 -22.48 11.37
C LYS A 116 6.59 -21.73 11.64
N LYS A 117 6.60 -20.79 12.59
CA LYS A 117 5.43 -19.97 12.94
C LYS A 117 4.93 -19.13 11.77
N VAL A 118 5.83 -18.42 11.08
CA VAL A 118 5.46 -17.58 9.92
C VAL A 118 4.95 -18.45 8.79
N MET A 119 5.68 -19.50 8.42
CA MET A 119 5.30 -20.39 7.32
C MET A 119 3.98 -21.11 7.56
N THR A 120 3.70 -21.56 8.79
CA THR A 120 2.41 -22.17 9.12
C THR A 120 1.26 -21.20 8.90
N ARG A 121 1.40 -19.93 9.30
CA ARG A 121 0.37 -18.91 9.04
C ARG A 121 0.22 -18.64 7.54
N VAL A 122 1.32 -18.37 6.84
CA VAL A 122 1.31 -18.10 5.39
C VAL A 122 0.67 -19.24 4.60
N ILE A 123 1.04 -20.49 4.87
CA ILE A 123 0.47 -21.66 4.19
C ILE A 123 -1.03 -21.79 4.51
N LYS A 124 -1.43 -21.57 5.77
CA LYS A 124 -2.84 -21.60 6.18
C LYS A 124 -3.65 -20.55 5.42
N SER A 125 -3.19 -19.30 5.38
CA SER A 125 -3.86 -18.20 4.68
C SER A 125 -3.94 -18.46 3.17
N ASN A 126 -2.85 -18.91 2.56
CA ASN A 126 -2.82 -19.23 1.13
C ASN A 126 -3.79 -20.37 0.78
N ARG A 127 -3.88 -21.43 1.61
CA ARG A 127 -4.84 -22.51 1.40
C ARG A 127 -6.28 -22.05 1.58
N ALA A 128 -6.52 -21.07 2.44
CA ALA A 128 -7.84 -20.47 2.59
C ALA A 128 -8.21 -19.57 1.40
N GLY A 129 -7.24 -19.12 0.60
CA GLY A 129 -7.46 -18.14 -0.47
C GLY A 129 -7.48 -16.69 0.04
N SER A 130 -6.90 -16.43 1.21
CA SER A 130 -6.79 -15.09 1.81
C SER A 130 -5.62 -14.29 1.21
N ASN A 131 -5.74 -12.96 1.20
CA ASN A 131 -4.64 -12.06 0.87
C ASN A 131 -3.60 -11.97 2.01
N ALA A 132 -3.91 -12.50 3.21
CA ALA A 132 -3.05 -12.46 4.39
C ALA A 132 -1.68 -13.13 4.17
N GLY A 133 -1.60 -14.19 3.36
CA GLY A 133 -0.33 -14.89 3.13
C GLY A 133 0.75 -13.99 2.52
N GLY A 134 0.38 -13.11 1.58
CA GLY A 134 1.29 -12.13 0.99
C GLY A 134 1.73 -11.05 1.97
N TRP A 135 0.79 -10.54 2.78
CA TRP A 135 1.08 -9.54 3.82
C TRP A 135 2.00 -10.09 4.91
N LEU A 136 1.68 -11.25 5.47
CA LEU A 136 2.47 -11.90 6.52
C LEU A 136 3.91 -12.17 6.06
N SER A 137 4.07 -12.62 4.80
CA SER A 137 5.40 -12.83 4.21
C SER A 137 6.16 -11.52 4.09
N THR A 138 5.49 -10.45 3.66
CA THR A 138 6.10 -9.12 3.47
C THR A 138 6.52 -8.49 4.80
N ILE A 139 5.67 -8.55 5.84
CA ILE A 139 5.97 -8.03 7.18
C ILE A 139 7.15 -8.79 7.80
N SER A 140 7.17 -10.13 7.66
CA SER A 140 8.31 -10.95 8.09
C SER A 140 9.59 -10.53 7.36
N GLY A 141 9.50 -10.36 6.03
CA GLY A 141 10.53 -9.78 5.16
C GLY A 141 11.13 -8.49 5.70
N PHE A 142 10.24 -7.55 6.01
CA PHE A 142 10.62 -6.24 6.52
C PHE A 142 11.31 -6.33 7.87
N ARG A 143 10.73 -7.03 8.85
CA ARG A 143 11.31 -7.21 10.20
C ARG A 143 12.67 -7.89 10.19
N VAL A 144 12.90 -8.82 9.26
CA VAL A 144 14.21 -9.46 9.11
C VAL A 144 15.24 -8.52 8.50
N SER A 145 14.81 -7.63 7.61
CA SER A 145 15.72 -6.66 6.96
C SER A 145 16.03 -5.49 7.90
N TYR A 146 15.03 -5.04 8.64
CA TYR A 146 15.09 -3.96 9.62
C TYR A 146 15.49 -4.54 11.00
N HIS A 147 16.79 -4.71 11.24
CA HIS A 147 17.31 -5.25 12.50
C HIS A 147 17.16 -4.24 13.65
N SER A 148 15.95 -4.09 14.19
CA SER A 148 15.69 -3.28 15.39
C SER A 148 15.18 -4.18 16.52
N GLU A 149 15.93 -4.28 17.62
CA GLU A 149 15.48 -4.93 18.86
C GLU A 149 14.39 -4.13 19.60
N LYS A 150 14.09 -2.90 19.16
CA LYS A 150 13.05 -2.02 19.72
C LYS A 150 11.84 -1.90 18.78
N LYS A 151 10.66 -1.58 19.35
CA LYS A 151 9.47 -1.16 18.58
C LYS A 151 9.88 -0.01 17.64
N ASP A 152 9.89 -0.27 16.34
CA ASP A 152 10.18 0.72 15.31
C ASP A 152 8.92 1.54 14.96
N GLU A 153 9.08 2.57 14.12
CA GLU A 153 7.99 3.40 13.63
C GLU A 153 6.92 2.63 12.85
N PHE A 154 7.23 1.42 12.36
CA PHE A 154 6.30 0.59 11.61
C PHE A 154 5.47 -0.33 12.50
N THR A 155 5.79 -0.41 13.80
CA THR A 155 5.10 -1.29 14.74
C THR A 155 3.57 -1.09 14.78
N PRO A 156 3.03 0.14 14.81
CA PRO A 156 1.57 0.35 14.75
C PRO A 156 0.96 -0.16 13.44
N LEU A 157 1.60 0.14 12.30
CA LEU A 157 1.16 -0.32 10.97
C LEU A 157 1.14 -1.85 10.88
N PHE A 158 2.23 -2.51 11.28
CA PHE A 158 2.30 -3.97 11.21
C PHE A 158 1.32 -4.64 12.17
N SER A 159 1.11 -4.09 13.36
CA SER A 159 0.12 -4.61 14.30
C SER A 159 -1.30 -4.52 13.73
N PHE A 160 -1.62 -3.41 13.07
CA PHE A 160 -2.89 -3.23 12.36
C PHE A 160 -3.06 -4.26 11.23
N ILE A 161 -2.06 -4.39 10.34
CA ILE A 161 -2.15 -5.32 9.21
C ILE A 161 -2.22 -6.77 9.70
N GLU A 162 -1.43 -7.15 10.70
CA GLU A 162 -1.45 -8.50 11.27
C GLU A 162 -2.82 -8.82 11.89
N LYS A 163 -3.48 -7.84 12.52
CA LYS A 163 -4.86 -7.97 13.00
C LYS A 163 -5.83 -8.18 11.83
N ARG A 164 -5.74 -7.37 10.77
CA ARG A 164 -6.55 -7.55 9.54
C ARG A 164 -6.34 -8.93 8.91
N CYS A 165 -5.10 -9.41 8.85
CA CYS A 165 -4.76 -10.75 8.35
C CYS A 165 -5.47 -11.85 9.15
N SER A 166 -5.39 -11.81 10.48
CA SER A 166 -6.05 -12.80 11.34
C SER A 166 -7.58 -12.75 11.19
N THR A 167 -8.18 -11.56 11.17
CA THR A 167 -9.64 -11.42 11.01
C THR A 167 -10.12 -11.93 9.65
N GLU A 168 -9.38 -11.67 8.57
CA GLU A 168 -9.72 -12.18 7.23
C GLU A 168 -9.63 -13.71 7.17
N ASP A 169 -8.56 -14.30 7.69
CA ASP A 169 -8.41 -15.76 7.75
C ASP A 169 -9.59 -16.41 8.50
N ASP A 170 -9.97 -15.85 9.66
CA ASP A 170 -11.08 -16.36 10.47
C ASP A 170 -12.44 -16.23 9.76
N LEU A 171 -12.66 -15.12 9.04
CA LEU A 171 -13.85 -14.94 8.20
C LEU A 171 -13.91 -15.99 7.08
N ILE A 172 -12.83 -16.14 6.31
CA ILE A 172 -12.83 -17.04 5.15
C ILE A 172 -13.04 -18.48 5.60
N LEU A 173 -12.41 -18.91 6.69
CA LEU A 173 -12.60 -20.26 7.24
C LEU A 173 -14.04 -20.49 7.71
N ARG A 174 -14.66 -19.49 8.33
CA ARG A 174 -16.07 -19.53 8.73
C ARG A 174 -16.99 -19.64 7.51
N VAL A 175 -16.80 -18.80 6.50
CA VAL A 175 -17.58 -18.84 5.24
C VAL A 175 -17.43 -20.20 4.55
N GLN A 176 -16.21 -20.74 4.47
CA GLN A 176 -15.97 -22.07 3.90
C GLN A 176 -16.70 -23.18 4.66
N LYS A 177 -16.77 -23.07 6.00
CA LYS A 177 -17.53 -24.02 6.83
C LYS A 177 -19.03 -23.92 6.55
N ASP A 178 -19.58 -22.70 6.43
CA ASP A 178 -20.99 -22.48 6.16
C ASP A 178 -21.39 -22.94 4.74
N VAL A 179 -20.52 -22.75 3.75
CA VAL A 179 -20.70 -23.30 2.39
C VAL A 179 -20.70 -24.83 2.42
N LYS A 180 -19.72 -25.46 3.09
CA LYS A 180 -19.67 -26.92 3.23
C LYS A 180 -20.88 -27.50 3.96
N ALA A 181 -21.44 -26.75 4.91
CA ALA A 181 -22.65 -27.12 5.64
C ALA A 181 -23.95 -26.83 4.87
N GLY A 182 -23.86 -26.30 3.64
CA GLY A 182 -25.04 -25.94 2.82
C GLY A 182 -25.81 -24.72 3.33
N LYS A 183 -25.28 -23.99 4.33
CA LYS A 183 -25.91 -22.78 4.88
C LYS A 183 -25.76 -21.58 3.96
N LEU A 184 -24.70 -21.54 3.16
CA LEU A 184 -24.42 -20.46 2.22
C LEU A 184 -24.22 -21.05 0.83
N LYS A 185 -25.01 -20.57 -0.14
CA LYS A 185 -24.91 -21.03 -1.54
C LYS A 185 -23.85 -20.21 -2.27
N PRO A 186 -22.99 -20.81 -3.11
CA PRO A 186 -21.94 -20.08 -3.83
C PRO A 186 -22.44 -18.91 -4.70
N ASN A 187 -23.68 -18.97 -5.16
CA ASN A 187 -24.28 -17.95 -6.05
C ASN A 187 -25.11 -16.90 -5.31
N ASP A 188 -25.23 -17.00 -3.99
CA ASP A 188 -25.98 -16.06 -3.17
C ASP A 188 -25.08 -14.90 -2.74
N ILE A 189 -24.93 -13.91 -3.63
CA ILE A 189 -24.06 -12.76 -3.43
C ILE A 189 -24.51 -11.94 -2.21
N ALA A 190 -25.82 -11.82 -1.97
CA ALA A 190 -26.34 -11.08 -0.81
C ALA A 190 -25.99 -11.78 0.50
N ALA A 191 -26.15 -13.11 0.59
CA ALA A 191 -25.71 -13.86 1.76
C ALA A 191 -24.18 -13.81 1.95
N ALA A 192 -23.41 -13.85 0.87
CA ALA A 192 -21.96 -13.71 0.91
C ALA A 192 -21.52 -12.32 1.43
N TRP A 193 -22.26 -11.26 1.11
CA TRP A 193 -22.03 -9.92 1.65
C TRP A 193 -22.49 -9.79 3.10
N ALA A 194 -23.66 -10.33 3.45
CA ALA A 194 -24.14 -10.37 4.83
C ALA A 194 -23.14 -11.04 5.77
N ALA A 195 -22.51 -12.14 5.34
CA ALA A 195 -21.47 -12.82 6.11
C ALA A 195 -20.25 -11.95 6.42
N GLN A 196 -19.97 -10.96 5.57
CA GLN A 196 -18.82 -10.04 5.71
C GLN A 196 -19.13 -8.83 6.58
N GLN A 197 -20.39 -8.48 6.83
CA GLN A 197 -20.77 -7.29 7.62
C GLN A 197 -20.07 -7.22 8.99
N SER A 198 -19.85 -8.38 9.61
CA SER A 198 -19.14 -8.48 10.90
C SER A 198 -17.74 -7.86 10.92
N LEU A 199 -17.11 -7.66 9.75
CA LEU A 199 -15.80 -7.03 9.62
C LEU A 199 -15.81 -5.52 9.95
N TRP A 200 -16.91 -4.84 9.64
CA TRP A 200 -17.02 -3.39 9.74
C TRP A 200 -18.05 -2.92 10.77
N VAL A 201 -18.83 -3.83 11.36
CA VAL A 201 -19.88 -3.47 12.34
C VAL A 201 -19.34 -2.71 13.58
N LYS A 202 -18.06 -2.89 13.91
CA LYS A 202 -17.37 -2.20 15.01
C LYS A 202 -16.49 -1.05 14.55
N ASN A 203 -16.50 -0.73 13.26
CA ASN A 203 -15.70 0.34 12.70
C ASN A 203 -16.48 1.66 12.87
N PRO A 204 -16.04 2.58 13.76
CA PRO A 204 -16.78 3.82 14.04
C PRO A 204 -16.72 4.82 12.88
N TYR A 205 -15.89 4.58 11.86
CA TYR A 205 -15.67 5.51 10.75
C TYR A 205 -16.47 5.15 9.49
N ILE A 206 -17.17 4.01 9.52
CA ILE A 206 -18.05 3.58 8.44
C ILE A 206 -19.49 3.79 8.94
N PRO A 207 -20.29 4.62 8.24
CA PRO A 207 -21.68 4.82 8.63
C PRO A 207 -22.43 3.48 8.75
N HIS A 208 -23.26 3.35 9.77
CA HIS A 208 -23.91 2.07 10.10
C HIS A 208 -24.80 1.54 8.97
N ASP A 209 -25.40 2.45 8.20
CA ASP A 209 -26.28 2.16 7.08
C ASP A 209 -25.54 1.68 5.83
N ILE A 210 -24.22 1.90 5.70
CA ILE A 210 -23.44 1.46 4.52
C ILE A 210 -23.63 -0.04 4.23
N SER A 211 -23.61 -0.87 5.26
CA SER A 211 -23.68 -2.33 5.13
C SER A 211 -25.07 -2.84 4.73
N GLU A 212 -26.12 -2.12 5.10
CA GLU A 212 -27.50 -2.47 4.75
C GLU A 212 -27.83 -1.92 3.36
N ASN A 213 -27.47 -0.66 3.09
CA ASN A 213 -27.66 0.02 1.82
C ASN A 213 -26.98 -0.72 0.67
N ILE A 214 -25.73 -1.20 0.85
CA ILE A 214 -25.02 -1.91 -0.22
C ILE A 214 -25.73 -3.23 -0.58
N ILE A 215 -26.25 -3.97 0.40
CA ILE A 215 -26.97 -5.23 0.15
C ILE A 215 -28.29 -4.96 -0.55
N GLU A 216 -29.04 -3.96 -0.11
CA GLU A 216 -30.31 -3.59 -0.73
C GLU A 216 -30.12 -3.20 -2.21
N LEU A 217 -29.12 -2.36 -2.49
CA LEU A 217 -28.81 -1.91 -3.85
C LEU A 217 -28.31 -3.06 -4.75
N MET A 218 -27.51 -3.99 -4.21
CA MET A 218 -27.09 -5.19 -4.94
C MET A 218 -28.26 -6.10 -5.29
N LEU A 219 -29.17 -6.34 -4.36
CA LEU A 219 -30.36 -7.16 -4.59
C LEU A 219 -31.25 -6.53 -5.68
N LYS A 220 -31.46 -5.20 -5.62
CA LYS A 220 -32.20 -4.45 -6.65
C LYS A 220 -31.55 -4.57 -8.03
N HIS A 221 -30.22 -4.49 -8.11
CA HIS A 221 -29.50 -4.66 -9.37
C HIS A 221 -29.62 -6.09 -9.93
N GLN A 222 -29.51 -7.11 -9.07
CA GLN A 222 -29.66 -8.52 -9.46
C GLN A 222 -31.05 -8.86 -9.99
N GLN A 223 -32.09 -8.18 -9.51
CA GLN A 223 -33.46 -8.33 -9.99
C GLN A 223 -33.70 -7.65 -11.36
N ARG A 224 -32.64 -7.34 -12.11
CA ARG A 224 -32.65 -6.62 -13.40
C ARG A 224 -33.20 -5.20 -13.33
N GLY A 225 -33.31 -4.63 -12.14
CA GLY A 225 -33.57 -3.20 -11.97
C GLY A 225 -32.36 -2.40 -12.44
N LYS A 226 -32.56 -1.48 -13.40
CA LYS A 226 -31.55 -0.43 -13.64
C LYS A 226 -31.58 0.52 -12.44
N LEU A 227 -30.43 0.68 -11.78
CA LEU A 227 -30.30 1.68 -10.73
C LEU A 227 -30.47 3.08 -11.32
N THR A 228 -31.17 3.96 -10.61
CA THR A 228 -31.18 5.38 -10.93
C THR A 228 -29.79 5.99 -10.77
N GLN A 229 -29.57 7.20 -11.28
CA GLN A 229 -28.30 7.90 -11.09
C GLN A 229 -27.97 8.05 -9.59
N GLN A 230 -28.97 8.44 -8.78
CA GLN A 230 -28.78 8.59 -7.33
C GLN A 230 -28.44 7.26 -6.67
N GLN A 231 -29.18 6.19 -6.98
CA GLN A 231 -28.90 4.85 -6.44
C GLN A 231 -27.51 4.33 -6.84
N THR A 232 -27.05 4.68 -8.05
CA THR A 232 -25.69 4.35 -8.50
C THR A 232 -24.65 5.10 -7.67
N LEU A 233 -24.88 6.39 -7.41
CA LEU A 233 -24.00 7.19 -6.54
C LEU A 233 -24.01 6.67 -5.10
N ASP A 234 -25.16 6.33 -4.52
CA ASP A 234 -25.28 5.78 -3.17
C ASP A 234 -24.56 4.43 -3.06
N PHE A 235 -24.67 3.59 -4.09
CA PHE A 235 -23.92 2.32 -4.18
C PHE A 235 -22.41 2.57 -4.22
N ILE A 236 -21.96 3.52 -5.04
CA ILE A 236 -20.55 3.86 -5.14
C ILE A 236 -20.06 4.45 -3.82
N GLU A 237 -20.83 5.31 -3.15
CA GLU A 237 -20.48 5.84 -1.83
C GLU A 237 -20.25 4.70 -0.83
N CYS A 238 -21.18 3.76 -0.74
CA CYS A 238 -21.05 2.58 0.13
C CYS A 238 -19.79 1.78 -0.19
N TYR A 239 -19.54 1.52 -1.48
CA TYR A 239 -18.35 0.84 -1.94
C TYR A 239 -17.06 1.59 -1.54
N LEU A 240 -17.03 2.91 -1.68
CA LEU A 240 -15.85 3.72 -1.40
C LEU A 240 -15.49 3.75 0.09
N TYR A 241 -16.47 3.77 1.00
CA TYR A 241 -16.20 3.61 2.44
C TYR A 241 -15.46 2.31 2.74
N LEU A 242 -15.94 1.19 2.20
CA LEU A 242 -15.32 -0.12 2.41
C LEU A 242 -13.95 -0.23 1.71
N PHE A 243 -13.84 0.37 0.52
CA PHE A 243 -12.63 0.32 -0.30
C PHE A 243 -11.48 1.14 0.33
N TYR A 244 -11.77 2.35 0.82
CA TYR A 244 -10.76 3.23 1.39
C TYR A 244 -10.38 2.89 2.83
N ASP A 245 -11.24 2.21 3.59
CA ASP A 245 -11.02 1.84 4.99
C ASP A 245 -9.62 1.28 5.26
N PHE A 246 -9.19 0.25 4.53
CA PHE A 246 -7.84 -0.31 4.71
C PHE A 246 -6.72 0.72 4.50
N TYR A 247 -6.84 1.56 3.47
CA TYR A 247 -5.80 2.54 3.13
C TYR A 247 -5.74 3.66 4.16
N LEU A 248 -6.89 4.19 4.61
CA LEU A 248 -6.94 5.25 5.63
C LEU A 248 -6.39 4.75 6.98
N GLU A 249 -6.74 3.54 7.39
CA GLU A 249 -6.18 2.90 8.58
C GLU A 249 -4.66 2.68 8.47
N ALA A 250 -4.19 2.12 7.34
CA ALA A 250 -2.77 1.87 7.12
C ALA A 250 -1.96 3.17 7.14
N ILE A 251 -2.44 4.21 6.46
CA ILE A 251 -1.77 5.51 6.39
C ILE A 251 -1.68 6.15 7.78
N THR A 252 -2.79 6.16 8.53
CA THR A 252 -2.81 6.78 9.85
C THR A 252 -1.92 6.02 10.83
N HIS A 253 -1.94 4.68 10.84
CA HIS A 253 -1.03 3.89 11.68
C HIS A 253 0.45 4.10 11.33
N PHE A 254 0.79 4.16 10.04
CA PHE A 254 2.15 4.49 9.60
C PHE A 254 2.58 5.87 10.11
N GLU A 255 1.72 6.87 9.90
CA GLU A 255 2.00 8.24 10.25
C GLU A 255 2.14 8.45 11.78
N ILE A 256 1.24 7.85 12.56
CA ILE A 256 1.30 7.86 14.03
C ILE A 256 2.60 7.23 14.51
N GLY A 257 2.97 6.07 13.98
CA GLY A 257 4.21 5.40 14.36
C GLY A 257 5.45 6.25 14.08
N CYS A 258 5.50 6.93 12.93
CA CYS A 258 6.57 7.88 12.62
C CYS A 258 6.58 9.07 13.57
N ARG A 259 5.42 9.67 13.86
CA ARG A 259 5.34 10.83 14.75
C ARG A 259 5.73 10.50 16.18
N ILE A 260 5.30 9.36 16.71
CA ILE A 260 5.72 8.94 18.05
C ILE A 260 7.20 8.59 18.10
N ARG A 261 7.75 8.01 17.02
CA ARG A 261 9.17 7.59 16.98
C ARG A 261 10.14 8.77 16.85
N TYR A 262 9.77 9.76 16.03
CA TYR A 262 10.66 10.84 15.58
C TYR A 262 10.27 12.22 16.09
N GLY A 263 9.04 12.42 16.57
CA GLY A 263 8.59 13.68 17.13
C GLY A 263 9.18 13.94 18.50
N THR A 264 9.49 15.22 18.77
CA THR A 264 10.05 15.67 20.05
C THR A 264 9.08 16.51 20.87
N ASP A 265 7.97 16.94 20.26
CA ASP A 265 6.96 17.81 20.85
C ASP A 265 5.71 16.95 21.15
N GLN A 266 5.54 16.60 22.44
CA GLN A 266 4.48 15.71 22.88
C GLN A 266 3.09 16.32 22.68
N ASP A 267 2.95 17.62 22.94
CA ASP A 267 1.69 18.34 22.75
C ASP A 267 1.26 18.29 21.28
N LYS A 268 2.20 18.54 20.35
CA LYS A 268 1.91 18.36 18.92
C LYS A 268 1.57 16.92 18.59
N ILE A 269 2.31 15.94 19.12
CA ILE A 269 2.03 14.51 18.84
C ILE A 269 0.58 14.17 19.21
N GLU A 270 0.08 14.67 20.34
CA GLU A 270 -1.24 14.36 20.87
C GLU A 270 -2.37 15.16 20.20
N ASN A 271 -2.11 16.43 19.86
CA ASN A 271 -3.17 17.36 19.46
C ASN A 271 -3.21 17.69 17.96
N ASP A 272 -2.08 17.63 17.27
CA ASP A 272 -2.03 17.94 15.83
C ASP A 272 -2.37 16.73 14.96
N LEU A 273 -2.84 16.98 13.74
CA LEU A 273 -2.90 15.98 12.69
C LEU A 273 -1.52 15.80 12.03
N GLY A 274 -1.26 14.59 11.54
CA GLY A 274 -0.06 14.31 10.75
C GLY A 274 -0.11 14.94 9.35
N MET A 275 1.05 15.05 8.70
CA MET A 275 1.24 15.69 7.40
C MET A 275 0.45 15.01 6.26
N ILE A 276 0.48 13.68 6.16
CA ILE A 276 -0.30 12.91 5.18
C ILE A 276 -1.78 13.08 5.45
N THR A 277 -2.20 12.97 6.72
CA THR A 277 -3.58 13.20 7.13
C THR A 277 -4.07 14.60 6.73
N LYS A 278 -3.29 15.64 7.01
CA LYS A 278 -3.57 17.03 6.61
C LYS A 278 -3.67 17.16 5.08
N ALA A 279 -2.74 16.54 4.34
CA ALA A 279 -2.71 16.61 2.88
C ALA A 279 -3.93 15.97 2.21
N ILE A 280 -4.33 14.77 2.66
CA ILE A 280 -5.53 14.08 2.15
C ILE A 280 -6.78 14.88 2.51
N ASN A 281 -6.87 15.38 3.74
CA ASN A 281 -7.99 16.21 4.16
C ASN A 281 -8.06 17.53 3.37
N ALA A 282 -6.92 18.14 3.05
CA ALA A 282 -6.88 19.36 2.23
C ALA A 282 -7.40 19.10 0.82
N TYR A 283 -7.00 18.00 0.16
CA TYR A 283 -7.58 17.60 -1.12
C TYR A 283 -9.11 17.40 -1.05
N ALA A 284 -9.58 16.83 0.05
CA ALA A 284 -10.99 16.55 0.25
C ALA A 284 -11.85 17.80 0.54
N THR A 285 -11.27 18.85 1.14
CA THR A 285 -12.03 19.97 1.73
C THR A 285 -11.67 21.35 1.19
N GLN A 286 -10.57 21.49 0.44
CA GLN A 286 -10.08 22.77 -0.09
C GLN A 286 -10.13 22.78 -1.62
N ASP A 287 -10.88 23.71 -2.21
CA ASP A 287 -11.10 23.78 -3.65
C ASP A 287 -9.83 24.09 -4.47
N ASP A 288 -8.82 24.71 -3.86
CA ASP A 288 -7.54 25.05 -4.50
C ASP A 288 -6.53 23.89 -4.51
N ILE A 289 -6.82 22.80 -3.79
CA ILE A 289 -5.97 21.61 -3.70
C ILE A 289 -6.52 20.52 -4.62
N ARG A 290 -5.82 20.30 -5.74
CA ARG A 290 -6.26 19.39 -6.81
C ARG A 290 -5.90 17.93 -6.60
N THR A 291 -4.91 17.64 -5.76
CA THR A 291 -4.39 16.28 -5.51
C THR A 291 -3.90 16.18 -4.06
N CYS A 292 -3.84 14.96 -3.52
CA CYS A 292 -3.23 14.68 -2.23
C CYS A 292 -1.73 15.03 -2.25
N PHE A 293 -1.02 14.79 -3.36
CA PHE A 293 0.37 15.22 -3.50
C PHE A 293 0.52 16.75 -3.46
N ALA A 294 -0.41 17.51 -4.06
CA ALA A 294 -0.45 18.97 -3.88
C ALA A 294 -0.68 19.38 -2.42
N GLY A 295 -1.49 18.61 -1.69
CA GLY A 295 -1.65 18.75 -0.23
C GLY A 295 -0.31 18.59 0.50
N ILE A 296 0.48 17.56 0.18
CA ILE A 296 1.82 17.37 0.76
C ILE A 296 2.75 18.56 0.44
N LEU A 297 2.74 19.05 -0.80
CA LEU A 297 3.54 20.21 -1.20
C LEU A 297 3.13 21.48 -0.44
N LYS A 298 1.83 21.65 -0.15
CA LYS A 298 1.34 22.72 0.74
C LYS A 298 1.87 22.53 2.16
N GLU A 299 1.83 21.33 2.72
CA GLU A 299 2.35 21.08 4.07
C GLU A 299 3.87 21.32 4.16
N PHE A 300 4.66 20.99 3.13
CA PHE A 300 6.08 21.37 3.10
C PHE A 300 6.27 22.89 3.08
N LYS A 301 5.48 23.62 2.27
CA LYS A 301 5.51 25.08 2.24
C LYS A 301 5.20 25.67 3.63
N ASP A 302 4.18 25.14 4.29
CA ASP A 302 3.72 25.63 5.59
C ASP A 302 4.75 25.30 6.69
N ALA A 303 5.32 24.10 6.68
CA ALA A 303 6.39 23.70 7.61
C ALA A 303 7.67 24.55 7.44
N LEU A 304 8.11 24.82 6.20
CA LEU A 304 9.24 25.70 5.93
C LEU A 304 8.99 27.15 6.37
N SER A 305 7.74 27.60 6.26
CA SER A 305 7.34 28.94 6.72
C SER A 305 7.47 29.10 8.24
N GLN A 306 7.29 28.01 8.99
CA GLN A 306 7.46 28.00 10.44
C GLN A 306 8.93 27.92 10.87
N LEU A 307 9.80 27.30 10.07
CA LEU A 307 11.19 27.02 10.45
C LEU A 307 12.17 28.13 10.07
N ALA A 308 11.97 28.81 8.94
CA ALA A 308 12.93 29.78 8.43
C ALA A 308 12.32 31.18 8.26
N SER A 309 11.44 31.31 7.27
CA SER A 309 10.79 32.57 6.90
C SER A 309 9.57 32.27 6.04
N ALA A 310 8.62 33.20 5.94
CA ALA A 310 7.43 33.07 5.08
C ALA A 310 7.79 32.50 3.71
N THR A 311 7.40 31.24 3.45
CA THR A 311 7.83 30.48 2.29
C THR A 311 6.70 30.45 1.26
N SER A 312 6.97 30.99 0.08
CA SER A 312 6.03 30.96 -1.05
C SER A 312 6.18 29.66 -1.85
N PHE A 313 5.19 29.35 -2.71
CA PHE A 313 5.33 28.26 -3.67
C PHE A 313 6.49 28.48 -4.66
N ARG A 314 6.87 29.74 -4.96
CA ARG A 314 8.06 30.02 -5.77
C ARG A 314 9.34 29.60 -5.06
N LYS A 315 9.42 29.86 -3.74
CA LYS A 315 10.55 29.38 -2.94
C LYS A 315 10.58 27.86 -2.87
N LEU A 316 9.43 27.19 -2.67
CA LEU A 316 9.37 25.73 -2.72
C LEU A 316 9.81 25.19 -4.09
N ALA A 317 9.41 25.83 -5.18
CA ALA A 317 9.79 25.42 -6.53
C ALA A 317 11.30 25.49 -6.77
N SER A 318 12.00 26.43 -6.11
CA SER A 318 13.44 26.62 -6.26
C SER A 318 14.28 25.39 -5.88
N PHE A 319 13.72 24.46 -5.09
CA PHE A 319 14.39 23.21 -4.71
C PHE A 319 14.33 22.13 -5.79
N ILE A 320 13.59 22.34 -6.89
CA ILE A 320 13.52 21.43 -8.02
C ILE A 320 14.76 21.62 -8.90
N GLU A 321 15.54 20.56 -9.07
CA GLU A 321 16.64 20.56 -10.05
C GLU A 321 16.07 20.60 -11.48
N ILE A 322 16.52 21.58 -12.26
CA ILE A 322 16.24 21.73 -13.70
C ILE A 322 17.57 21.69 -14.44
N ASN A 323 17.66 20.87 -15.48
CA ASN A 323 18.82 20.88 -16.38
C ASN A 323 18.73 22.12 -17.27
N GLU A 324 19.69 23.05 -17.12
CA GLU A 324 19.73 24.29 -17.91
C GLU A 324 19.94 24.04 -19.41
N ALA A 325 20.39 22.84 -19.79
CA ALA A 325 20.54 22.39 -21.17
C ALA A 325 19.23 21.99 -21.87
N GLU A 326 18.10 21.87 -21.16
CA GLU A 326 16.81 21.61 -21.80
C GLU A 326 16.29 22.91 -22.45
N PRO A 327 16.11 22.94 -23.78
CA PRO A 327 15.68 24.13 -24.48
C PRO A 327 14.31 24.56 -23.92
N GLY A 328 14.27 25.75 -23.33
CA GLY A 328 13.01 26.34 -22.91
C GLY A 328 12.26 26.80 -24.16
N GLU A 329 10.94 26.61 -24.17
CA GLU A 329 10.09 27.36 -25.08
C GLU A 329 10.24 28.85 -24.71
N PHE A 330 10.92 29.64 -25.55
CA PHE A 330 10.98 31.11 -25.45
C PHE A 330 11.71 31.72 -24.24
N GLY A 331 12.97 31.37 -23.98
CA GLY A 331 13.82 32.15 -23.07
C GLY A 331 13.36 32.20 -21.60
N GLU A 332 12.52 31.25 -21.16
CA GLU A 332 12.05 31.13 -19.77
C GLU A 332 13.24 31.07 -18.79
N SER A 333 13.16 31.87 -17.71
CA SER A 333 14.11 31.83 -16.59
C SER A 333 14.10 30.47 -15.88
N LYS A 334 15.18 30.13 -15.17
CA LYS A 334 15.27 28.90 -14.37
C LYS A 334 14.14 28.85 -13.34
N GLU A 335 13.89 29.97 -12.68
CA GLU A 335 12.87 30.15 -11.65
C GLU A 335 11.46 29.91 -12.21
N ASP A 336 11.19 30.39 -13.43
CA ASP A 336 9.89 30.17 -14.07
C ASP A 336 9.71 28.71 -14.51
N LYS A 337 10.76 28.07 -15.03
CA LYS A 337 10.73 26.62 -15.34
C LYS A 337 10.46 25.79 -14.08
N GLN A 338 11.14 26.11 -12.98
CA GLN A 338 10.92 25.46 -11.68
C GLN A 338 9.49 25.65 -11.20
N TYR A 339 8.96 26.88 -11.26
CA TYR A 339 7.60 27.18 -10.82
C TYR A 339 6.54 26.50 -11.69
N LYS A 340 6.73 26.48 -13.01
CA LYS A 340 5.89 25.75 -13.97
C LYS A 340 5.89 24.25 -13.66
N GLN A 341 7.05 23.66 -13.41
CA GLN A 341 7.17 22.25 -13.00
C GLN A 341 6.43 21.95 -11.68
N LEU A 342 6.58 22.81 -10.65
CA LEU A 342 5.86 22.63 -9.39
C LEU A 342 4.34 22.80 -9.59
N LYS A 343 3.92 23.74 -10.43
CA LYS A 343 2.51 23.94 -10.78
C LYS A 343 1.94 22.70 -11.47
N ASP A 344 2.68 22.08 -12.38
CA ASP A 344 2.30 20.81 -13.00
C ASP A 344 2.12 19.71 -11.94
N TRP A 345 3.10 19.57 -11.03
CA TRP A 345 3.01 18.59 -9.93
C TRP A 345 1.77 18.79 -9.07
N ARG A 346 1.46 20.05 -8.71
CA ARG A 346 0.24 20.38 -7.95
C ARG A 346 -1.05 20.02 -8.68
N ASN A 347 -1.03 20.04 -10.01
CA ASN A 347 -2.18 19.67 -10.84
C ASN A 347 -2.21 18.19 -11.21
N GLY A 348 -1.34 17.35 -10.62
CA GLY A 348 -1.25 15.93 -10.95
C GLY A 348 -0.63 15.65 -12.33
N LYS A 349 0.05 16.63 -12.94
CA LYS A 349 0.69 16.51 -14.26
C LYS A 349 2.21 16.39 -14.11
N ASN A 350 2.85 15.68 -15.05
CA ASN A 350 4.31 15.57 -15.13
C ASN A 350 4.99 15.27 -13.78
N LEU A 351 4.39 14.36 -13.01
CA LEU A 351 4.81 14.01 -11.65
C LEU A 351 6.29 13.59 -11.59
N PRO A 352 7.00 13.86 -10.48
CA PRO A 352 8.42 13.58 -10.39
C PRO A 352 8.71 12.08 -10.45
N SER A 353 9.80 11.71 -11.14
CA SER A 353 10.40 10.38 -10.99
C SER A 353 10.95 10.21 -9.57
N ASN A 354 11.14 8.96 -9.12
CA ASN A 354 11.72 8.69 -7.80
C ASN A 354 13.07 9.40 -7.59
N LYS A 355 13.90 9.48 -8.65
CA LYS A 355 15.19 10.20 -8.59
C LYS A 355 14.99 11.70 -8.40
N LYS A 356 14.09 12.32 -9.19
CA LYS A 356 13.79 13.76 -9.12
C LYS A 356 13.15 14.14 -7.78
N LEU A 357 12.26 13.30 -7.26
CA LEU A 357 11.64 13.50 -5.95
C LEU A 357 12.66 13.41 -4.81
N LYS A 358 13.58 12.43 -4.82
CA LYS A 358 14.64 12.32 -3.80
C LYS A 358 15.56 13.53 -3.81
N ALA A 359 15.95 14.03 -4.99
CA ALA A 359 16.76 15.24 -5.11
C ALA A 359 16.03 16.47 -4.55
N PHE A 360 14.76 16.67 -4.93
CA PHE A 360 13.91 17.74 -4.41
C PHE A 360 13.82 17.74 -2.88
N LEU A 361 13.56 16.58 -2.28
CA LEU A 361 13.43 16.44 -0.82
C LEU A 361 14.77 16.66 -0.10
N ARG A 362 15.88 16.19 -0.66
CA ARG A 362 17.21 16.46 -0.12
C ARG A 362 17.50 17.96 -0.09
N ASN A 363 17.17 18.68 -1.16
CA ASN A 363 17.40 20.13 -1.22
C ASN A 363 16.54 20.90 -0.21
N ILE A 364 15.33 20.42 0.10
CA ILE A 364 14.49 20.94 1.19
C ILE A 364 15.13 20.69 2.56
N ASP A 365 15.58 19.46 2.80
CA ASP A 365 16.22 19.05 4.07
C ASP A 365 17.50 19.87 4.33
N GLU A 366 18.32 20.07 3.30
CA GLU A 366 19.53 20.91 3.37
C GLU A 366 19.19 22.36 3.72
N TYR A 367 18.15 22.94 3.12
CA TYR A 367 17.71 24.29 3.42
C TYR A 367 17.12 24.43 4.84
N ALA A 368 16.41 23.41 5.32
CA ALA A 368 15.79 23.41 6.64
C ALA A 368 16.75 22.96 7.77
N GLU A 369 17.99 22.62 7.44
CA GLU A 369 18.96 21.99 8.36
C GLU A 369 18.38 20.76 9.08
N LYS A 370 17.58 19.98 8.36
CA LYS A 370 16.95 18.74 8.85
C LYS A 370 17.51 17.51 8.14
N LYS A 371 17.30 16.36 8.76
CA LYS A 371 17.56 15.04 8.16
C LYS A 371 16.28 14.22 8.25
N SER A 372 15.35 14.47 7.34
CA SER A 372 14.07 13.74 7.28
C SER A 372 14.24 12.32 6.73
N GLY A 373 15.37 12.07 6.05
CA GLY A 373 15.72 10.74 5.56
C GLY A 373 14.74 10.24 4.49
N SER A 374 14.39 8.95 4.55
CA SER A 374 13.40 8.38 3.63
C SER A 374 11.96 8.73 3.98
N LEU A 375 11.68 9.29 5.17
CA LEU A 375 10.31 9.48 5.65
C LEU A 375 9.47 10.38 4.75
N THR A 376 9.99 11.56 4.41
CA THR A 376 9.30 12.53 3.53
C THR A 376 9.14 11.98 2.11
N PHE A 377 10.04 11.11 1.66
CA PHE A 377 9.89 10.40 0.40
C PHE A 377 8.70 9.45 0.47
N GLU A 378 8.60 8.61 1.51
CA GLU A 378 7.47 7.70 1.67
C GLU A 378 6.13 8.43 1.83
N MET A 379 6.10 9.55 2.56
CA MET A 379 4.90 10.42 2.67
C MET A 379 4.42 10.91 1.30
N CYS A 380 5.35 11.38 0.45
CA CYS A 380 5.02 11.76 -0.93
C CYS A 380 4.48 10.57 -1.73
N LYS A 381 5.12 9.39 -1.62
CA LYS A 381 4.70 8.18 -2.34
C LYS A 381 3.31 7.71 -1.93
N ILE A 382 2.97 7.80 -0.65
CA ILE A 382 1.64 7.50 -0.12
C ILE A 382 0.60 8.45 -0.72
N ALA A 383 0.85 9.77 -0.68
CA ALA A 383 -0.09 10.75 -1.23
C ALA A 383 -0.30 10.56 -2.74
N MET A 384 0.79 10.35 -3.50
CA MET A 384 0.70 10.02 -4.93
C MET A 384 -0.02 8.68 -5.17
N GLY A 385 0.08 7.73 -4.24
CA GLY A 385 -0.65 6.46 -4.28
C GLY A 385 -2.16 6.66 -4.14
N ILE A 386 -2.59 7.55 -3.25
CA ILE A 386 -4.01 7.94 -3.14
C ILE A 386 -4.47 8.65 -4.42
N ASP A 387 -3.67 9.55 -4.99
CA ASP A 387 -4.02 10.21 -6.25
C ASP A 387 -4.25 9.21 -7.41
N ARG A 388 -3.47 8.12 -7.44
CA ARG A 388 -3.65 7.03 -8.39
C ARG A 388 -4.95 6.26 -8.13
N LEU A 389 -5.26 5.95 -6.87
CA LEU A 389 -6.52 5.31 -6.50
C LEU A 389 -7.73 6.13 -6.95
N VAL A 390 -7.70 7.44 -6.68
CA VAL A 390 -8.76 8.37 -7.12
C VAL A 390 -8.89 8.34 -8.64
N SER A 391 -7.77 8.45 -9.36
CA SER A 391 -7.75 8.44 -10.83
C SER A 391 -8.27 7.12 -11.42
N GLU A 392 -7.91 5.98 -10.83
CA GLU A 392 -8.40 4.66 -11.23
C GLU A 392 -9.92 4.54 -11.04
N LEU A 393 -10.44 5.01 -9.90
CA LEU A 393 -11.87 4.98 -9.59
C LEU A 393 -12.68 5.88 -10.54
N LEU A 394 -12.21 7.11 -10.76
CA LEU A 394 -12.82 8.03 -11.72
C LEU A 394 -12.85 7.41 -13.13
N GLY A 395 -11.75 6.80 -13.57
CA GLY A 395 -11.64 6.12 -14.85
C GLY A 395 -12.56 4.91 -14.99
N GLN A 396 -12.68 4.08 -13.94
CA GLN A 396 -13.59 2.93 -13.94
C GLN A 396 -15.05 3.37 -14.03
N ALA A 397 -15.41 4.41 -13.29
CA ALA A 397 -16.78 4.91 -13.23
C ALA A 397 -17.23 5.71 -14.46
N GLN A 398 -16.35 6.00 -15.43
CA GLN A 398 -16.74 6.63 -16.71
C GLN A 398 -17.79 5.81 -17.48
N LYS A 399 -17.89 4.51 -17.18
CA LYS A 399 -18.82 3.57 -17.80
C LYS A 399 -20.12 3.41 -17.02
N GLU A 400 -20.21 4.01 -15.85
CA GLU A 400 -21.34 3.87 -14.92
C GLU A 400 -22.37 4.98 -15.12
N ASN A 401 -23.58 4.75 -14.59
CA ASN A 401 -24.70 5.70 -14.70
C ASN A 401 -24.57 6.86 -13.69
N CYS A 402 -23.45 7.59 -13.69
CA CYS A 402 -23.20 8.74 -12.82
C CYS A 402 -22.30 9.81 -13.47
N LYS A 403 -22.46 11.08 -13.09
CA LYS A 403 -21.57 12.15 -13.54
C LYS A 403 -20.25 12.11 -12.78
N GLN A 404 -19.16 12.39 -13.47
CA GLN A 404 -17.80 12.42 -12.90
C GLN A 404 -17.65 13.43 -11.75
N VAL A 405 -18.32 14.59 -11.87
CA VAL A 405 -18.30 15.63 -10.82
C VAL A 405 -18.96 15.12 -9.53
N ASP A 406 -20.11 14.45 -9.64
CA ASP A 406 -20.82 13.89 -8.49
C ASP A 406 -19.97 12.80 -7.82
N LEU A 407 -19.29 11.98 -8.62
CA LEU A 407 -18.37 10.96 -8.10
C LEU A 407 -17.16 11.57 -7.38
N GLU A 408 -16.56 12.62 -7.92
CA GLU A 408 -15.45 13.32 -7.25
C GLU A 408 -15.90 13.87 -5.89
N ILE A 409 -17.13 14.40 -5.79
CA ILE A 409 -17.72 14.86 -4.52
C ILE A 409 -17.84 13.70 -3.52
N VAL A 410 -18.33 12.53 -3.95
CA VAL A 410 -18.44 11.34 -3.09
C VAL A 410 -17.05 10.87 -2.63
N ILE A 411 -16.06 10.81 -3.52
CA ILE A 411 -14.68 10.45 -3.17
C ILE A 411 -14.13 11.40 -2.11
N LYS A 412 -14.28 12.71 -2.29
CA LYS A 412 -13.85 13.72 -1.33
C LYS A 412 -14.60 13.58 0.00
N LYS A 413 -15.90 13.30 -0.01
CA LYS A 413 -16.70 13.03 1.19
C LYS A 413 -16.15 11.85 1.99
N VAL A 414 -15.75 10.74 1.35
CA VAL A 414 -15.16 9.60 2.06
C VAL A 414 -13.77 9.95 2.60
N LEU A 415 -12.92 10.59 1.79
CA LEU A 415 -11.55 10.93 2.19
C LEU A 415 -11.47 12.00 3.29
N SER A 416 -12.47 12.89 3.41
CA SER A 416 -12.52 13.89 4.47
C SER A 416 -12.67 13.29 5.88
N ASN A 417 -12.99 11.98 5.98
CA ASN A 417 -13.02 11.27 7.25
C ASN A 417 -11.63 10.89 7.78
N ILE A 418 -10.54 11.04 7.02
CA ILE A 418 -9.19 10.66 7.47
C ILE A 418 -8.76 11.26 8.83
N PRO A 419 -9.14 12.49 9.22
CA PRO A 419 -8.81 13.00 10.56
C PRO A 419 -9.45 12.19 11.70
N ASN A 420 -10.62 11.57 11.47
CA ASN A 420 -11.28 10.73 12.47
C ASN A 420 -10.54 9.41 12.67
N TYR A 421 -10.13 8.75 11.58
CA TYR A 421 -9.23 7.59 11.63
C TYR A 421 -7.96 7.94 12.41
N TYR A 422 -7.34 9.09 12.08
CA TYR A 422 -6.10 9.53 12.71
C TYR A 422 -6.23 9.69 14.22
N ARG A 423 -7.22 10.45 14.70
CA ARG A 423 -7.39 10.76 16.12
C ARG A 423 -7.68 9.52 16.96
N VAL A 424 -8.56 8.64 16.49
CA VAL A 424 -8.90 7.43 17.24
C VAL A 424 -7.76 6.43 17.23
N ASN A 425 -7.05 6.26 16.11
CA ASN A 425 -5.86 5.41 16.06
C ASN A 425 -4.73 5.94 16.94
N LEU A 426 -4.55 7.27 17.00
CA LEU A 426 -3.58 7.91 17.87
C LEU A 426 -3.94 7.65 19.33
N LYS A 427 -5.19 7.92 19.73
CA LYS A 427 -5.69 7.63 21.08
C LYS A 427 -5.44 6.18 21.49
N ALA A 428 -5.82 5.23 20.64
CA ALA A 428 -5.63 3.80 20.92
C ALA A 428 -4.15 3.40 21.03
N GLU A 429 -3.25 4.07 20.30
CA GLU A 429 -1.81 3.80 20.38
C GLU A 429 -1.16 4.44 21.61
N LEU A 430 -1.63 5.61 22.05
CA LEU A 430 -1.21 6.26 23.29
C LEU A 430 -1.65 5.44 24.50
N GLU A 431 -2.91 5.00 24.55
CA GLU A 431 -3.45 4.15 25.63
C GLU A 431 -2.69 2.82 25.77
N ARG A 432 -2.19 2.24 24.68
CA ARG A 432 -1.36 1.02 24.71
C ARG A 432 0.04 1.24 25.29
N ARG A 433 0.49 2.49 25.38
CA ARG A 433 1.83 2.87 25.84
C ARG A 433 1.83 3.33 27.28
N GLU A 434 0.69 3.77 27.81
CA GLU A 434 0.55 3.97 29.24
C GLU A 434 0.76 2.62 29.97
N PRO A 435 1.66 2.56 30.98
CA PRO A 435 1.74 1.38 31.82
C PRO A 435 0.37 1.15 32.43
N SER A 436 -0.15 -0.07 32.32
CA SER A 436 -1.31 -0.50 33.10
C SER A 436 -0.98 -0.25 34.57
N ILE A 437 -1.64 0.75 35.16
CA ILE A 437 -1.46 1.14 36.57
C ILE A 437 -1.87 0.00 37.48
#